data_AF-A0A3N5GDZ7-F1
#
_entry.id   AF-A0A3N5GDZ7-F1
#
_cell.length_a   1.000
_cell.length_b   1.000
_cell.length_c   1.000
_cell.angle_alpha   90.00
_cell.angle_beta   90.00
_cell.angle_gamma   90.00
#
_symmetry.space_group_name_H-M   'P 1'
#
loop_
_entity.id
_entity.type
_entity.pdbx_description
1 polymer ?
#
loop_
_entity_poly.entity_id
_entity_poly.type
_entity_poly.pdbx_seq_one_letter_code
_entity_poly.pdbx_strand_id
1 'polypeptide(L)' 'METLKTGRYGVKLRFDTRHTPADKVMAQLSEAGTLVDITISDPPLEEVIALIYEQADAGQLNGE' A
#
# COMPACT_ATOMS: atom_id res chain seq x y z
N MET A 1 9.17 2.38 -2.08
CA MET A 1 9.00 1.11 -1.34
C MET A 1 9.80 1.22 -0.06
N GLU A 2 9.17 0.99 1.07
CA GLU A 2 9.73 1.16 2.41
C GLU A 2 9.56 -0.13 3.22
N THR A 3 10.61 -0.55 3.91
CA THR A 3 10.56 -1.69 4.83
C THR A 3 10.19 -1.22 6.22
N LEU A 4 8.99 -1.56 6.69
CA LEU A 4 8.47 -1.14 7.99
C LEU A 4 8.95 -2.03 9.14
N LYS A 5 9.13 -3.33 8.89
CA LYS A 5 9.58 -4.28 9.91
C LYS A 5 10.23 -5.49 9.26
N THR A 6 11.35 -5.93 9.85
CA THR A 6 12.01 -7.19 9.53
C THR A 6 11.97 -8.12 10.74
N GLY A 7 11.52 -9.36 10.55
CA GLY A 7 11.54 -10.41 11.55
C GLY A 7 12.29 -11.64 11.04
N ARG A 8 12.44 -12.64 11.91
CA ARG A 8 13.16 -13.90 11.60
C ARG A 8 12.57 -14.65 10.40
N TYR A 9 11.27 -14.49 10.12
CA TYR A 9 10.53 -15.25 9.12
C TYR A 9 9.71 -14.41 8.15
N GLY A 10 9.85 -13.08 8.16
CA GLY A 10 9.02 -12.23 7.32
C GLY A 10 9.37 -10.77 7.36
N VAL A 11 8.89 -10.05 6.35
CA VAL A 11 9.11 -8.63 6.14
C VAL A 11 7.77 -7.93 5.91
N LYS A 12 7.57 -6.78 6.57
CA LYS A 12 6.41 -5.90 6.34
C LYS A 12 6.84 -4.73 5.47
N LEU A 13 6.23 -4.61 4.30
CA LEU A 13 6.57 -3.61 3.29
C LEU A 13 5.41 -2.62 3.12
N ARG A 14 5.74 -1.35 2.91
CA ARG A 14 4.81 -0.31 2.48
C ARG A 14 5.25 0.23 1.13
N PHE A 15 4.32 0.29 0.19
CA PHE A 15 4.59 0.82 -1.14
C PHE A 15 3.30 1.45 -1.70
N ASP A 16 3.48 2.40 -2.62
CA ASP A 16 2.37 3.04 -3.32
C ASP A 16 2.06 2.26 -4.60
N THR A 17 0.84 1.72 -4.67
CA THR A 17 0.38 0.91 -5.81
C THR A 17 0.22 1.72 -7.10
N ARG A 18 0.12 3.05 -7.03
CA ARG A 18 0.09 3.94 -8.20
C ARG A 18 1.44 4.02 -8.91
N HIS A 19 2.53 3.80 -8.18
CA HIS A 19 3.90 3.87 -8.70
C HIS A 19 4.52 2.48 -8.87
N THR A 20 4.17 1.54 -8.00
CA THR A 20 4.68 0.16 -8.05
C THR A 20 3.50 -0.81 -7.96
N PRO A 21 3.08 -1.41 -9.09
CA PRO A 21 2.00 -2.38 -9.10
C PRO A 21 2.31 -3.55 -8.17
N ALA A 22 1.28 -4.02 -7.44
CA ALA A 22 1.44 -5.12 -6.50
C ALA A 22 1.99 -6.39 -7.18
N ASP A 23 1.57 -6.68 -8.41
CA ASP A 23 2.03 -7.83 -9.19
C ASP A 23 3.55 -7.83 -9.38
N LYS A 24 4.13 -6.66 -9.69
CA LYS A 24 5.57 -6.46 -9.83
C LYS A 24 6.31 -6.65 -8.50
N VAL A 25 5.69 -6.30 -7.37
CA VAL A 25 6.24 -6.55 -6.03
C VAL A 25 6.24 -8.05 -5.74
N MET A 26 5.14 -8.75 -6.05
CA MET A 26 5.03 -10.20 -5.82
C MET A 26 6.01 -10.99 -6.67
N ALA A 27 6.21 -10.63 -7.94
CA ALA A 27 7.21 -11.24 -8.81
C ALA A 27 8.62 -11.09 -8.24
N GLN A 28 9.02 -9.88 -7.84
CA GLN A 28 10.34 -9.64 -7.24
C GLN A 28 10.55 -10.40 -5.93
N LEU A 29 9.51 -10.49 -5.07
CA LEU A 29 9.59 -11.25 -3.83
C LEU A 29 9.73 -12.75 -4.10
N SER A 30 9.03 -13.27 -5.11
CA SER A 30 9.10 -14.68 -5.51
C SER A 30 10.43 -15.04 -6.18
N GLU A 31 11.06 -14.11 -6.90
CA GLU A 31 12.42 -14.27 -7.42
C GLU A 31 13.47 -14.25 -6.31
N ALA A 32 13.27 -13.42 -5.28
CA ALA A 32 14.19 -13.31 -4.15
C ALA A 32 14.14 -14.53 -3.20
N GLY A 33 13.06 -15.30 -3.22
CA GLY A 33 12.93 -16.53 -2.43
C GLY A 33 11.50 -17.07 -2.38
N THR A 34 11.31 -18.16 -1.64
CA THR A 34 9.99 -18.79 -1.50
C THR A 34 9.06 -17.94 -0.64
N LEU A 35 7.92 -17.52 -1.20
CA LEU A 35 6.86 -16.83 -0.49
C LEU A 35 5.95 -17.85 0.20
N VAL A 36 5.90 -17.82 1.53
CA VAL A 36 5.19 -18.83 2.35
C VAL A 36 3.74 -18.44 2.63
N ASP A 37 3.46 -17.15 2.84
CA ASP A 37 2.12 -16.63 3.16
C ASP A 37 2.00 -15.15 2.75
N ILE A 38 0.78 -14.71 2.42
CA ILE A 38 0.45 -13.31 2.10
C ILE A 38 -0.81 -12.92 2.87
N THR A 39 -0.73 -11.84 3.67
CA THR A 39 -1.88 -11.21 4.30
C THR A 39 -2.12 -9.82 3.71
N ILE A 40 -3.33 -9.58 3.19
CA ILE A 40 -3.80 -8.26 2.73
C ILE A 40 -4.81 -7.75 3.76
N SER A 41 -4.73 -6.47 4.11
CA SER A 41 -5.69 -5.83 5.01
C SER A 41 -6.17 -4.54 4.39
N ASP A 42 -7.48 -4.38 4.31
CA ASP A 42 -8.11 -3.16 3.86
C ASP A 42 -8.08 -2.09 4.96
N PRO A 43 -8.00 -0.79 4.60
CA PRO A 43 -8.14 0.29 5.57
C PRO A 43 -9.55 0.28 6.19
N PRO A 44 -9.70 0.78 7.43
CA PRO A 44 -11.02 0.92 8.04
C PRO A 44 -11.89 1.90 7.24
N LEU A 45 -13.21 1.68 7.25
CA LEU A 45 -14.16 2.46 6.47
C LEU A 45 -14.06 3.96 6.80
N GLU A 46 -13.84 4.30 8.06
CA GLU A 46 -13.72 5.66 8.55
C GLU A 46 -12.52 6.40 7.92
N GLU A 47 -11.38 5.72 7.72
CA GLU A 47 -10.22 6.29 7.02
C GLU A 47 -10.51 6.52 5.54
N VAL A 48 -11.21 5.59 4.89
CA VAL A 48 -11.61 5.74 3.48
C VAL A 48 -12.54 6.93 3.31
N ILE A 49 -13.53 7.10 4.20
CA ILE A 49 -14.44 8.24 4.18
C ILE A 49 -13.68 9.56 4.38
N ALA A 50 -12.78 9.62 5.36
CA ALA A 50 -11.96 10.81 5.61
C ALA A 50 -11.12 11.19 4.38
N LEU A 51 -10.49 10.21 3.73
CA LEU A 51 -9.71 10.41 2.50
C LEU A 51 -10.56 10.94 1.33
N ILE A 52 -11.80 10.46 1.16
CA ILE A 52 -12.71 10.95 0.11
C ILE A 52 -13.04 12.42 0.34
N TYR A 53 -13.38 12.81 1.57
CA TYR A 53 -13.69 14.20 1.89
C TYR A 53 -12.46 15.12 1.79
N GLU A 54 -11.28 14.66 2.22
CA GLU A 54 -10.04 15.42 2.09
C GLU A 54 -9.68 15.69 0.61
N GLN A 55 -9.86 14.69 -0.25
CA GLN A 55 -9.64 14.85 -1.69
C GLN A 55 -10.69 15.76 -2.36
N ALA A 56 -11.95 15.68 -1.91
CA ALA A 56 -13.01 16.56 -2.39
C ALA A 56 -12.75 18.02 -2.00
N ASP A 57 -12.28 18.28 -0.77
CA ASP A 57 -11.94 19.62 -0.27
C ASP A 57 -10.73 20.21 -1.02
N ALA A 58 -9.69 19.40 -1.24
CA ALA A 58 -8.51 19.81 -2.01
C ALA A 58 -8.80 20.10 -3.50
N GLY A 59 -9.84 19.48 -4.07
CA GLY A 59 -10.32 19.74 -5.44
C GLY A 59 -11.09 21.04 -5.60
N GLN A 60 -11.61 21.63 -4.51
CA GLN A 60 -12.44 22.82 -4.53
C GLN A 60 -11.64 24.14 -4.43
N LEU A 61 -10.33 24.07 -4.16
CA LEU A 61 -9.42 25.23 -4.08
C LEU A 61 -8.79 25.63 -5.43
N ASN A 62 -9.07 24.91 -6.52
CA ASN A 62 -8.54 25.20 -7.86
C ASN A 62 -9.60 25.61 -8.90
N GLY A 63 -10.79 26.01 -8.44
CA GLY A 63 -11.88 26.45 -9.32
C GLY A 63 -12.56 27.71 -8.80
N GLU A 64 -12.00 28.86 -9.14
CA GLU A 64 -12.60 30.16 -9.53
C GLU A 64 -11.63 31.34 -9.28
#